data_AF-A0A945IAW6-F1
#
_entry.id   AF-A0A945IAW6-F1
#
_cell.length_a   1.000
_cell.length_b   1.000
_cell.length_c   1.000
_cell.angle_alpha   90.00
_cell.angle_beta   90.00
_cell.angle_gamma   90.00
#
_symmetry.space_group_name_H-M   'P 1'
#
loop_
_entity.id
_entity.type
_entity.pdbx_description
1 polymer ?
#
loop_
_entity_poly.entity_id
_entity_poly.type
_entity_poly.pdbx_seq_one_letter_code
_entity_poly.pdbx_strand_id
1 'polypeptide(L)'
;MKKEPTYKDAFMHGLYSIKKYTSLWFCGFFAMFLGQFGLWDFFSSMHLAQQEGVVGVGRNLLILSQSIHDVSLLQLSVDKWVWFFWLCIFVVGFFLLIMVLAVVSQGTIVYALGQQCKLLHKKRINIEKAWQVGVRNFWTLFGITLIKKALIFFLTCGIGITLLAALRQGSTMSINVFFGVFAVAVVLGIILSFLVVYATAYVVIEKYNIRDALVSSWRLFLNHWLVSLEVGVLMLLLYIAVLFGIAVVVVLCTAEVFLLTILSALFGGIWFWVALEWLLVAISVVIAVYFLVMVYIFTTTVWVYLFMKMHNTGVKSILQRSFLFTKRKK
;
A
#
# COMPACT_ATOMS: atom_id res chain seq x y z
N MET A 1 11.68 -8.72 36.15
CA MET A 1 11.16 -7.56 35.40
C MET A 1 11.06 -7.92 33.92
N LYS A 2 9.85 -8.01 33.35
CA LYS A 2 9.69 -8.27 31.90
C LYS A 2 10.20 -7.03 31.16
N LYS A 3 11.23 -7.22 30.32
CA LYS A 3 11.85 -6.17 29.50
C LYS A 3 10.74 -5.47 28.69
N GLU A 4 10.63 -4.15 28.82
CA GLU A 4 9.65 -3.37 28.06
C GLU A 4 9.89 -3.62 26.56
N PRO A 5 8.85 -4.03 25.81
CA PRO A 5 9.00 -4.35 24.40
C PRO A 5 9.47 -3.10 23.66
N THR A 6 10.63 -3.20 23.01
CA THR A 6 11.23 -2.06 22.31
C THR A 6 10.88 -2.12 20.83
N TYR A 7 10.76 -0.98 20.15
CA TYR A 7 10.56 -0.89 18.70
C TYR A 7 11.56 -1.77 17.93
N LYS A 8 12.78 -1.87 18.43
CA LYS A 8 13.82 -2.79 17.94
C LYS A 8 13.35 -4.25 17.89
N ASP A 9 12.60 -4.71 18.87
CA ASP A 9 12.07 -6.08 18.89
C ASP A 9 11.04 -6.29 17.79
N ALA A 10 10.18 -5.30 17.52
CA ALA A 10 9.21 -5.36 16.42
C ALA A 10 9.93 -5.44 15.04
N PHE A 11 10.98 -4.63 14.84
CA PHE A 11 11.80 -4.66 13.62
C PHE A 11 12.55 -5.98 13.47
N MET A 12 13.16 -6.48 14.54
CA MET A 12 13.85 -7.78 14.52
C MET A 12 12.88 -8.95 14.27
N HIS A 13 11.66 -8.87 14.81
CA HIS A 13 10.59 -9.83 14.48
C HIS A 13 10.19 -9.77 13.01
N GLY A 14 10.07 -8.56 12.43
CA GLY A 14 9.84 -8.38 11.00
C GLY A 14 10.89 -9.09 10.15
N LEU A 15 12.18 -8.83 10.40
CA LEU A 15 13.28 -9.45 9.67
C LEU A 15 13.32 -10.98 9.83
N TYR A 16 13.04 -11.48 11.03
CA TYR A 16 12.98 -12.92 11.28
C TYR A 16 11.82 -13.59 10.53
N SER A 17 10.65 -12.96 10.51
CA SER A 17 9.47 -13.50 9.83
C SER A 17 9.66 -13.60 8.30
N ILE A 18 10.36 -12.64 7.68
CA ILE A 18 10.68 -12.69 6.24
C ILE A 18 11.48 -13.95 5.89
N LYS A 19 12.52 -14.25 6.68
CA LYS A 19 13.43 -15.39 6.40
C LYS A 19 12.81 -16.74 6.75
N LYS A 20 12.01 -16.81 7.82
CA LYS A 20 11.49 -18.09 8.33
C LYS A 20 10.28 -18.61 7.57
N TYR A 21 9.46 -17.72 7.00
CA TYR A 21 8.18 -18.09 6.41
C TYR A 21 8.12 -17.71 4.93
N THR A 22 8.94 -18.38 4.11
CA THR A 22 8.96 -18.22 2.65
C THR A 22 7.58 -18.45 2.01
N SER A 23 6.77 -19.32 2.60
CA SER A 23 5.39 -19.55 2.13
C SER A 23 4.46 -18.34 2.30
N LEU A 24 4.80 -17.35 3.14
CA LEU A 24 4.06 -16.08 3.20
C LEU A 24 4.39 -15.15 2.03
N TRP A 25 5.44 -15.43 1.25
CA TRP A 25 5.83 -14.59 0.12
C TRP A 25 4.80 -14.62 -1.00
N PHE A 26 4.21 -15.79 -1.27
CA PHE A 26 3.09 -15.92 -2.21
C PHE A 26 1.91 -15.04 -1.78
N CYS A 27 1.55 -15.08 -0.49
CA CYS A 27 0.52 -14.20 0.03
C CYS A 27 0.94 -12.72 -0.06
N GLY A 28 2.21 -12.41 0.20
CA GLY A 28 2.72 -11.04 0.17
C GLY A 28 2.65 -10.44 -1.23
N PHE A 29 2.95 -11.25 -2.25
CA PHE A 29 2.82 -10.89 -3.67
C PHE A 29 1.39 -10.52 -4.05
N PHE A 30 0.39 -11.29 -3.62
CA PHE A 30 -1.00 -10.89 -3.91
C PHE A 30 -1.45 -9.71 -3.05
N ALA A 31 -1.08 -9.69 -1.78
CA ALA A 31 -1.55 -8.67 -0.85
C ALA A 31 -0.99 -7.26 -1.14
N MET A 32 0.18 -7.15 -1.78
CA MET A 32 0.70 -5.84 -2.22
C MET A 32 -0.19 -5.14 -3.26
N PHE A 33 -0.97 -5.89 -4.06
CA PHE A 33 -1.89 -5.30 -5.05
C PHE A 33 -3.06 -4.54 -4.41
N LEU A 34 -3.35 -4.71 -3.11
CA LEU A 34 -4.41 -3.94 -2.45
C LEU A 34 -4.08 -2.46 -2.24
N GLY A 35 -2.82 -2.05 -2.44
CA GLY A 35 -2.38 -0.71 -2.09
C GLY A 35 -2.35 -0.57 -0.56
N GLN A 36 -1.41 -1.27 0.07
CA GLN A 36 -1.16 -1.09 1.50
C GLN A 36 -0.02 -0.10 1.79
N PHE A 37 0.42 0.62 0.77
CA PHE A 37 1.29 1.77 0.94
C PHE A 37 0.46 2.98 1.37
N GLY A 38 -0.27 2.93 2.49
CA GLY A 38 -1.32 3.92 2.83
C GLY A 38 -0.94 5.40 2.63
N LEU A 39 0.32 5.77 2.94
CA LEU A 39 0.85 7.11 2.65
C LEU A 39 1.20 7.32 1.17
N TRP A 40 1.79 6.33 0.51
CA TRP A 40 2.08 6.40 -0.92
C TRP A 40 0.81 6.38 -1.78
N ASP A 41 -0.24 5.64 -1.41
CA ASP A 41 -1.53 5.68 -2.11
C ASP A 41 -2.07 7.11 -2.09
N PHE A 42 -1.93 7.79 -0.94
CA PHE A 42 -2.32 9.18 -0.79
C PHE A 42 -1.41 10.11 -1.61
N PHE A 43 -0.08 10.01 -1.49
CA PHE A 43 0.86 10.84 -2.25
C PHE A 43 0.81 10.60 -3.78
N SER A 44 0.61 9.36 -4.22
CA SER A 44 0.44 9.02 -5.64
C SER A 44 -0.91 9.50 -6.16
N SER A 45 -2.00 9.38 -5.39
CA SER A 45 -3.29 9.98 -5.73
C SER A 45 -3.19 11.51 -5.80
N MET A 46 -2.40 12.13 -4.93
CA MET A 46 -2.10 13.56 -4.98
C MET A 46 -1.26 13.94 -6.20
N HIS A 47 -0.22 13.15 -6.53
CA HIS A 47 0.61 13.39 -7.70
C HIS A 47 -0.21 13.29 -8.99
N LEU A 48 -1.08 12.28 -9.10
CA LEU A 48 -2.03 12.16 -10.20
C LEU A 48 -3.02 13.34 -10.21
N ALA A 49 -3.54 13.73 -9.06
CA ALA A 49 -4.40 14.92 -8.95
C ALA A 49 -3.67 16.23 -9.26
N GLN A 50 -2.34 16.29 -9.12
CA GLN A 50 -1.52 17.45 -9.47
C GLN A 50 -1.21 17.48 -10.97
N GLN A 51 -0.84 16.34 -11.57
CA GLN A 51 -0.54 16.25 -13.00
C GLN A 51 -1.79 16.44 -13.85
N GLU A 52 -2.92 15.90 -13.40
CA GLU A 52 -4.15 15.92 -14.18
C GLU A 52 -5.14 16.99 -13.69
N GLY A 53 -5.12 17.39 -12.40
CA GLY A 53 -6.18 18.20 -11.81
C GLY A 53 -7.51 17.44 -11.71
N VAL A 54 -8.48 17.95 -10.95
CA VAL A 54 -9.89 17.46 -11.04
C VAL A 54 -10.47 17.69 -12.44
N VAL A 55 -9.91 18.65 -13.19
CA VAL A 55 -10.21 18.80 -14.63
C VAL A 55 -9.66 17.64 -15.42
N GLY A 56 -8.57 16.98 -15.05
CA GLY A 56 -8.05 15.82 -15.75
C GLY A 56 -8.75 14.52 -15.40
N VAL A 57 -9.25 14.33 -14.17
CA VAL A 57 -10.20 13.21 -13.88
C VAL A 57 -11.54 13.48 -14.56
N GLY A 58 -12.04 14.71 -14.51
CA GLY A 58 -13.23 15.15 -15.22
C GLY A 58 -13.09 15.08 -16.73
N ARG A 59 -11.92 15.43 -17.28
CA ARG A 59 -11.52 15.34 -18.69
C ARG A 59 -11.19 13.92 -19.08
N ASN A 60 -10.71 13.05 -18.20
CA ASN A 60 -10.50 11.63 -18.49
C ASN A 60 -11.81 10.87 -18.42
N LEU A 61 -12.76 11.25 -17.56
CA LEU A 61 -14.16 10.81 -17.63
C LEU A 61 -14.90 11.40 -18.84
N LEU A 62 -14.64 12.67 -19.19
CA LEU A 62 -15.17 13.30 -20.40
C LEU A 62 -14.54 12.70 -21.65
N ILE A 63 -13.25 12.40 -21.66
CA ILE A 63 -12.53 11.68 -22.71
C ILE A 63 -13.01 10.25 -22.74
N LEU A 64 -13.30 9.59 -21.62
CA LEU A 64 -13.93 8.28 -21.62
C LEU A 64 -15.34 8.38 -22.24
N SER A 65 -16.12 9.43 -21.91
CA SER A 65 -17.44 9.69 -22.49
C SER A 65 -17.42 10.12 -23.95
N GLN A 66 -16.41 10.89 -24.36
CA GLN A 66 -16.15 11.32 -25.73
C GLN A 66 -15.59 10.15 -26.54
N SER A 67 -14.74 9.31 -25.93
CA SER A 67 -14.27 8.04 -26.50
C SER A 67 -15.42 7.05 -26.64
N ILE A 68 -16.40 7.05 -25.72
CA ILE A 68 -17.66 6.29 -25.84
C ILE A 68 -18.52 6.84 -26.98
N HIS A 69 -18.52 8.15 -27.23
CA HIS A 69 -19.09 8.72 -28.45
C HIS A 69 -18.29 8.34 -29.71
N ASP A 70 -16.96 8.24 -29.62
CA ASP A 70 -16.08 7.74 -30.68
C ASP A 70 -16.13 6.21 -30.84
N VAL A 71 -16.82 5.46 -29.98
CA VAL A 71 -17.16 4.05 -30.24
C VAL A 71 -18.05 3.92 -31.47
N SER A 72 -18.77 4.99 -31.86
CA SER A 72 -19.46 5.06 -33.15
C SER A 72 -18.50 5.15 -34.36
N LEU A 73 -17.25 5.55 -34.14
CA LEU A 73 -16.17 5.54 -35.15
C LEU A 73 -15.41 4.21 -35.19
N LEU A 74 -15.56 3.36 -34.17
CA LEU A 74 -15.12 1.97 -34.22
C LEU A 74 -16.06 1.19 -35.14
N GLN A 75 -15.85 1.34 -36.46
CA GLN A 75 -16.37 0.47 -37.51
C GLN A 75 -15.74 -0.93 -37.40
N LEU A 76 -15.90 -1.56 -36.23
CA LEU A 76 -15.47 -2.92 -35.96
C LEU A 76 -16.49 -3.84 -36.61
N SER A 77 -16.00 -4.82 -37.38
CA SER A 77 -16.82 -5.92 -37.84
C SER A 77 -17.41 -6.68 -36.64
N VAL A 78 -18.52 -7.40 -36.86
CA VAL A 78 -19.19 -8.21 -35.83
C VAL A 78 -18.18 -9.13 -35.12
N ASP A 79 -17.24 -9.71 -35.85
CA ASP A 79 -16.18 -10.57 -35.29
C ASP A 79 -15.29 -9.83 -34.29
N LYS A 80 -14.89 -8.59 -34.60
CA LYS A 80 -14.04 -7.78 -33.71
C LYS A 80 -14.80 -7.36 -32.44
N TRP A 81 -16.11 -7.11 -32.54
CA TRP A 81 -16.96 -6.84 -31.39
C TRP A 81 -17.06 -8.05 -30.44
N VAL A 82 -17.19 -9.25 -31.00
CA VAL A 82 -17.18 -10.50 -30.23
C VAL A 82 -15.86 -10.67 -29.48
N TRP A 83 -14.72 -10.46 -30.16
CA TRP A 83 -13.40 -10.52 -29.52
C TRP A 83 -13.21 -9.45 -28.45
N PHE A 84 -13.67 -8.22 -28.68
CA PHE A 84 -13.62 -7.15 -27.69
C PHE A 84 -14.45 -7.49 -26.43
N PHE A 85 -15.63 -8.07 -26.60
CA PHE A 85 -16.46 -8.50 -25.48
C PHE A 85 -15.78 -9.62 -24.67
N TRP A 86 -15.20 -10.62 -25.34
CA TRP A 86 -14.40 -11.66 -24.68
C TRP A 86 -13.18 -11.11 -23.95
N LEU A 87 -12.47 -10.14 -24.55
CA LEU A 87 -11.37 -9.44 -23.91
C LEU A 87 -11.86 -8.74 -22.63
N CYS A 88 -12.98 -8.01 -22.70
CA CYS A 88 -13.58 -7.35 -21.54
C CYS A 88 -13.95 -8.35 -20.42
N ILE A 89 -14.59 -9.48 -20.76
CA ILE A 89 -14.91 -10.54 -19.80
C ILE A 89 -13.62 -11.08 -19.16
N PHE A 90 -12.59 -11.36 -19.97
CA PHE A 90 -11.33 -11.89 -19.49
C PHE A 90 -10.63 -10.92 -18.55
N VAL A 91 -10.55 -9.63 -18.92
CA VAL A 91 -9.91 -8.58 -18.11
C VAL A 91 -10.66 -8.37 -16.80
N VAL A 92 -12.00 -8.28 -16.84
CA VAL A 92 -12.82 -8.11 -15.63
C VAL A 92 -12.71 -9.35 -14.73
N GLY A 93 -12.80 -10.56 -15.31
CA GLY A 93 -12.65 -11.81 -14.56
C GLY A 93 -11.27 -11.95 -13.91
N PHE A 94 -10.21 -11.60 -14.63
CA PHE A 94 -8.84 -11.59 -14.11
C PHE A 94 -8.64 -10.56 -12.99
N PHE A 95 -9.21 -9.36 -13.15
CA PHE A 95 -9.18 -8.33 -12.11
C PHE A 95 -9.90 -8.78 -10.84
N LEU A 96 -11.10 -9.36 -10.96
CA LEU A 96 -11.84 -9.91 -9.81
C LEU A 96 -11.06 -11.04 -9.13
N LEU A 97 -10.42 -11.91 -9.90
CA LEU A 97 -9.57 -12.98 -9.36
C LEU A 97 -8.41 -12.41 -8.56
N ILE A 98 -7.66 -11.45 -9.11
CA ILE A 98 -6.56 -10.80 -8.39
C ILE A 98 -7.07 -10.12 -7.13
N MET A 99 -8.20 -9.40 -7.20
CA MET A 99 -8.79 -8.73 -6.04
C MET A 99 -9.10 -9.73 -4.92
N VAL A 100 -9.73 -10.86 -5.24
CA VAL A 100 -10.04 -11.91 -4.26
C VAL A 100 -8.76 -12.47 -3.64
N LEU A 101 -7.77 -12.83 -4.48
CA LEU A 101 -6.49 -13.34 -3.99
C LEU A 101 -5.76 -12.33 -3.09
N ALA A 102 -5.83 -11.04 -3.43
CA ALA A 102 -5.17 -9.99 -2.68
C ALA A 102 -5.78 -9.81 -1.28
N VAL A 103 -7.12 -9.74 -1.17
CA VAL A 103 -7.83 -9.63 0.13
C VAL A 103 -7.62 -10.86 1.00
N VAL A 104 -7.75 -12.05 0.42
CA VAL A 104 -7.54 -13.31 1.15
C VAL A 104 -6.10 -13.40 1.66
N SER A 105 -5.13 -12.99 0.85
CA SER A 105 -3.72 -13.03 1.22
C SER A 105 -3.39 -12.04 2.34
N GLN A 106 -3.96 -10.84 2.33
CA GLN A 106 -3.80 -9.86 3.43
C GLN A 106 -4.32 -10.45 4.75
N GLY A 107 -5.53 -11.02 4.75
CA GLY A 107 -6.10 -11.67 5.93
C GLY A 107 -5.27 -12.85 6.43
N THR A 108 -4.75 -13.65 5.50
CA THR A 108 -3.88 -14.80 5.79
C THR A 108 -2.60 -14.38 6.51
N ILE A 109 -1.92 -13.34 6.01
CA ILE A 109 -0.67 -12.84 6.60
C ILE A 109 -0.92 -12.28 8.00
N VAL A 110 -1.95 -11.45 8.15
CA VAL A 110 -2.28 -10.85 9.45
C VAL A 110 -2.61 -11.92 10.49
N TYR A 111 -3.34 -12.98 10.12
CA TYR A 111 -3.64 -14.09 11.01
C TYR A 111 -2.39 -14.88 11.39
N ALA A 112 -1.57 -15.24 10.40
CA ALA A 112 -0.34 -16.00 10.59
C ALA A 112 0.61 -15.28 11.57
N LEU A 113 0.79 -13.98 11.38
CA LEU A 113 1.66 -13.15 12.21
C LEU A 113 1.06 -12.90 13.61
N GLY A 114 -0.26 -12.73 13.72
CA GLY A 114 -0.95 -12.60 15.00
C GLY A 114 -0.82 -13.86 15.85
N GLN A 115 -0.99 -15.05 15.25
CA GLN A 115 -0.79 -16.34 15.92
C GLN A 115 0.66 -16.54 16.37
N GLN A 116 1.63 -16.15 15.54
CA GLN A 116 3.04 -16.20 15.92
C GLN A 116 3.33 -15.35 17.16
N CYS A 117 2.71 -14.17 17.27
CA CYS A 117 2.84 -13.31 18.44
C CYS A 117 2.17 -13.90 19.69
N LYS A 118 1.01 -14.58 19.54
CA LYS A 118 0.30 -15.24 20.66
C LYS A 118 1.05 -16.51 21.15
N LEU A 119 1.67 -17.28 20.25
CA LEU A 119 2.23 -18.62 20.55
C LEU A 119 3.75 -18.64 20.90
N LEU A 120 4.36 -17.49 21.20
CA LEU A 120 5.75 -17.37 21.70
C LEU A 120 6.78 -18.22 20.91
N HIS A 121 6.70 -18.21 19.58
CA HIS A 121 7.65 -18.85 18.65
C HIS A 121 7.74 -20.39 18.63
N LYS A 122 6.95 -21.13 19.43
CA LYS A 122 7.14 -22.59 19.58
C LYS A 122 6.40 -23.46 18.55
N LYS A 123 5.40 -22.95 17.83
CA LYS A 123 4.59 -23.75 16.88
C LYS A 123 4.77 -23.30 15.43
N ARG A 124 4.85 -24.26 14.50
CA ARG A 124 4.84 -23.99 13.05
C ARG A 124 3.48 -23.36 12.68
N ILE A 125 3.51 -22.32 11.86
CA ILE A 125 2.31 -21.67 11.35
C ILE A 125 1.64 -22.65 10.38
N ASN A 126 0.37 -22.98 10.62
CA ASN A 126 -0.43 -23.74 9.66
C ASN A 126 -1.06 -22.76 8.66
N ILE A 127 -0.52 -22.73 7.46
CA ILE A 127 -0.89 -21.78 6.39
C ILE A 127 -2.26 -22.09 5.83
N GLU A 128 -2.64 -23.37 5.75
CA GLU A 128 -3.96 -23.79 5.30
C GLU A 128 -5.05 -23.21 6.21
N LYS A 129 -4.85 -23.30 7.54
CA LYS A 129 -5.75 -22.67 8.51
C LYS A 129 -5.76 -21.14 8.38
N ALA A 130 -4.60 -20.53 8.11
CA ALA A 130 -4.53 -19.09 7.91
C ALA A 130 -5.27 -18.63 6.65
N TRP A 131 -5.17 -19.40 5.56
CA TRP A 131 -5.87 -19.16 4.31
C TRP A 131 -7.38 -19.25 4.47
N GLN A 132 -7.87 -20.29 5.15
CA GLN A 132 -9.30 -20.44 5.46
C GLN A 132 -9.86 -19.27 6.27
N VAL A 133 -9.06 -18.69 7.17
CA VAL A 133 -9.44 -17.48 7.92
C VAL A 133 -9.50 -16.26 6.99
N GLY A 134 -8.52 -16.12 6.09
CA GLY A 134 -8.52 -15.07 5.06
C GLY A 134 -9.78 -15.11 4.18
N VAL A 135 -10.17 -16.30 3.70
CA VAL A 135 -11.38 -16.51 2.91
C VAL A 135 -12.63 -16.19 3.72
N ARG A 136 -12.74 -16.67 4.96
CA ARG A 136 -13.92 -16.45 5.81
C ARG A 136 -14.18 -14.96 6.08
N ASN A 137 -13.11 -14.18 6.24
CA ASN A 137 -13.20 -12.75 6.54
C ASN A 137 -13.14 -11.87 5.28
N PHE A 138 -13.21 -12.44 4.08
CA PHE A 138 -13.07 -11.73 2.81
C PHE A 138 -13.96 -10.49 2.74
N TRP A 139 -15.27 -10.63 2.96
CA TRP A 139 -16.23 -9.53 2.84
C TRP A 139 -15.97 -8.39 3.82
N THR A 140 -15.59 -8.74 5.04
CA THR A 140 -15.27 -7.76 6.10
C THR A 140 -14.00 -6.98 5.75
N LEU A 141 -12.96 -7.67 5.28
CA LEU A 141 -11.68 -7.07 4.88
C LEU A 141 -11.81 -6.23 3.61
N PHE A 142 -12.55 -6.74 2.62
CA PHE A 142 -12.88 -6.02 1.40
C PHE A 142 -13.69 -4.75 1.73
N GLY A 143 -14.69 -4.85 2.60
CA GLY A 143 -15.48 -3.70 3.04
C GLY A 143 -14.65 -2.60 3.72
N ILE A 144 -13.72 -2.97 4.62
CA ILE A 144 -12.81 -2.00 5.25
C ILE A 144 -11.91 -1.33 4.20
N THR A 145 -11.38 -2.11 3.25
CA THR A 145 -10.52 -1.58 2.18
C THR A 145 -11.31 -0.67 1.23
N LEU A 146 -12.56 -1.01 0.93
CA LEU A 146 -13.45 -0.21 0.11
C LEU A 146 -13.79 1.12 0.79
N ILE A 147 -14.08 1.10 2.09
CA ILE A 147 -14.31 2.31 2.89
C ILE A 147 -13.07 3.20 2.89
N LYS A 148 -11.87 2.63 3.08
CA LYS A 148 -10.59 3.39 2.96
C LYS A 148 -10.50 4.09 1.62
N LYS A 149 -10.66 3.34 0.52
CA LYS A 149 -10.52 3.87 -0.85
C LYS A 149 -11.56 4.95 -1.14
N ALA A 150 -12.81 4.75 -0.72
CA ALA A 150 -13.87 5.74 -0.88
C ALA A 150 -13.54 7.05 -0.14
N LEU A 151 -13.08 6.98 1.11
CA LEU A 151 -12.72 8.17 1.89
C LEU A 151 -11.51 8.90 1.29
N ILE A 152 -10.46 8.19 0.86
CA ILE A 152 -9.31 8.79 0.19
C ILE A 152 -9.73 9.47 -1.12
N PHE A 153 -10.63 8.84 -1.88
CA PHE A 153 -11.19 9.43 -3.09
C PHE A 153 -11.91 10.76 -2.80
N PHE A 154 -12.78 10.81 -1.79
CA PHE A 154 -13.45 12.06 -1.40
C PHE A 154 -12.47 13.15 -0.96
N LEU A 155 -11.45 12.81 -0.17
CA LEU A 155 -10.40 13.75 0.22
C LEU A 155 -9.64 14.30 -1.00
N THR A 156 -9.29 13.43 -1.94
CA THR A 156 -8.57 13.80 -3.17
C THR A 156 -9.42 14.69 -4.08
N CYS A 157 -10.72 14.39 -4.22
CA CYS A 157 -11.66 15.25 -4.93
C CYS A 157 -11.75 16.64 -4.30
N GLY A 158 -11.81 16.73 -2.96
CA GLY A 158 -11.81 18.01 -2.24
C GLY A 158 -10.55 18.84 -2.51
N ILE A 159 -9.37 18.22 -2.46
CA ILE A 159 -8.10 18.87 -2.81
C ILE A 159 -8.14 19.36 -4.26
N GLY A 160 -8.57 18.52 -5.19
CA GLY A 160 -8.54 18.90 -6.60
C GLY A 160 -9.54 20.00 -6.96
N ILE A 161 -10.72 20.07 -6.30
CA ILE A 161 -11.66 21.19 -6.47
C ILE A 161 -11.04 22.51 -5.99
N THR A 162 -10.41 22.50 -4.82
CA THR A 162 -9.76 23.71 -4.27
C THR A 162 -8.54 24.14 -5.07
N LEU A 163 -7.77 23.18 -5.61
CA LEU A 163 -6.68 23.45 -6.54
C LEU A 163 -7.18 24.14 -7.82
N LEU A 164 -8.27 23.64 -8.41
CA LEU A 164 -8.86 24.26 -9.60
C LEU A 164 -9.37 25.67 -9.32
N ALA A 165 -9.99 25.89 -8.16
CA ALA A 165 -10.43 27.22 -7.76
C ALA A 165 -9.23 28.17 -7.61
N ALA A 166 -8.13 27.70 -7.01
CA ALA A 166 -6.88 28.46 -6.88
C ALA A 166 -6.27 28.80 -8.25
N LEU A 167 -6.20 27.84 -9.18
CA LEU A 167 -5.65 28.05 -10.52
C LEU A 167 -6.51 28.98 -11.40
N ARG A 168 -7.84 28.92 -11.29
CA ARG A 168 -8.75 29.74 -12.11
C ARG A 168 -8.87 31.19 -11.61
N GLN A 169 -8.98 31.38 -10.30
CA GLN A 169 -9.22 32.71 -9.72
C GLN A 169 -7.90 33.44 -9.45
N GLY A 170 -6.81 32.72 -9.18
CA GLY A 170 -5.51 33.29 -8.83
C GLY A 170 -5.50 34.14 -7.54
N SER A 171 -6.61 34.16 -6.78
CA SER A 171 -6.73 35.00 -5.59
C SER A 171 -5.94 34.41 -4.42
N THR A 172 -5.34 35.27 -3.60
CA THR A 172 -4.63 34.86 -2.38
C THR A 172 -5.53 34.04 -1.44
N MET A 173 -6.82 34.37 -1.39
CA MET A 173 -7.79 33.62 -0.59
C MET A 173 -7.96 32.19 -1.10
N SER A 174 -8.09 32.00 -2.41
CA SER A 174 -8.25 30.68 -3.03
C SER A 174 -7.01 29.80 -2.82
N ILE A 175 -5.82 30.40 -2.87
CA ILE A 175 -4.55 29.71 -2.57
C ILE A 175 -4.48 29.29 -1.10
N ASN A 176 -4.86 30.17 -0.16
CA ASN A 176 -4.88 29.85 1.27
C ASN A 176 -5.88 28.73 1.60
N VAL A 177 -7.07 28.76 0.99
CA VAL A 177 -8.08 27.70 1.14
C VAL A 177 -7.55 26.37 0.62
N PHE A 178 -6.86 26.36 -0.53
CA PHE A 178 -6.21 25.16 -1.06
C PHE A 178 -5.21 24.57 -0.06
N PHE A 179 -4.27 25.38 0.46
CA PHE A 179 -3.30 24.88 1.45
C PHE A 179 -3.96 24.38 2.74
N GLY A 180 -5.03 25.04 3.20
CA GLY A 180 -5.80 24.61 4.37
C GLY A 180 -6.47 23.25 4.16
N VAL A 181 -7.18 23.07 3.04
CA VAL A 181 -7.84 21.79 2.70
C VAL A 181 -6.81 20.69 2.46
N PHE A 182 -5.70 21.01 1.79
CA PHE A 182 -4.59 20.09 1.58
C PHE A 182 -4.02 19.58 2.91
N ALA A 183 -3.71 20.47 3.86
CA ALA A 183 -3.16 20.10 5.15
C ALA A 183 -4.12 19.19 5.95
N VAL A 184 -5.41 19.52 5.98
CA VAL A 184 -6.44 18.70 6.65
C VAL A 184 -6.55 17.32 5.99
N ALA A 185 -6.59 17.28 4.65
CA ALA A 185 -6.69 16.02 3.91
C ALA A 185 -5.48 15.10 4.14
N VAL A 186 -4.26 15.67 4.23
CA VAL A 186 -3.04 14.91 4.58
C VAL A 186 -3.16 14.28 5.96
N VAL A 187 -3.54 15.06 6.97
CA VAL A 187 -3.69 14.56 8.34
C VAL A 187 -4.76 13.46 8.42
N LEU A 188 -5.92 13.68 7.80
CA LEU A 188 -6.99 12.69 7.77
C LEU A 188 -6.58 11.41 7.01
N GLY A 189 -5.85 11.54 5.90
CA GLY A 189 -5.32 10.40 5.13
C GLY A 189 -4.33 9.56 5.94
N ILE A 190 -3.45 10.20 6.71
CA ILE A 190 -2.54 9.52 7.63
C ILE A 190 -3.32 8.76 8.72
N ILE A 191 -4.27 9.42 9.38
CA ILE A 191 -5.09 8.80 10.44
C ILE A 191 -5.86 7.60 9.88
N LEU A 192 -6.52 7.76 8.73
CA LEU A 192 -7.28 6.69 8.09
C LEU A 192 -6.39 5.49 7.74
N SER A 193 -5.16 5.73 7.31
CA SER A 193 -4.20 4.66 7.01
C SER A 193 -3.89 3.81 8.26
N PHE A 194 -3.74 4.42 9.43
CA PHE A 194 -3.55 3.68 10.69
C PHE A 194 -4.81 2.94 11.13
N LEU A 195 -5.98 3.57 11.02
CA LEU A 195 -7.25 2.95 11.41
C LEU A 195 -7.52 1.66 10.63
N VAL A 196 -7.23 1.66 9.33
CA VAL A 196 -7.45 0.48 8.47
C VAL A 196 -6.55 -0.67 8.89
N VAL A 197 -5.28 -0.39 9.17
CA VAL A 197 -4.33 -1.41 9.64
C VAL A 197 -4.81 -2.04 10.95
N TYR A 198 -5.28 -1.24 11.91
CA TYR A 198 -5.83 -1.75 13.16
C TYR A 198 -7.17 -2.48 12.97
N ALA A 199 -8.02 -1.99 12.07
CA ALA A 199 -9.32 -2.60 11.81
C ALA A 199 -9.13 -3.99 11.19
N THR A 200 -8.21 -4.12 10.23
CA THR A 200 -7.81 -5.42 9.67
C THR A 200 -7.33 -6.36 10.77
N ALA A 201 -6.51 -5.89 11.71
CA ALA A 201 -6.03 -6.71 12.82
C ALA A 201 -7.18 -7.16 13.75
N TYR A 202 -8.10 -6.26 14.12
CA TYR A 202 -9.28 -6.60 14.93
C TYR A 202 -10.20 -7.62 14.24
N VAL A 203 -10.47 -7.46 12.95
CA VAL A 203 -11.29 -8.40 12.17
C VAL A 203 -10.65 -9.78 12.13
N VAL A 204 -9.35 -9.85 11.85
CA VAL A 204 -8.67 -11.13 11.62
C VAL A 204 -8.34 -11.85 12.92
N ILE A 205 -7.88 -11.12 13.93
CA ILE A 205 -7.36 -11.69 15.18
C ILE A 205 -8.47 -11.86 16.22
N GLU A 206 -9.35 -10.87 16.35
CA GLU A 206 -10.41 -10.82 17.37
C GLU A 206 -11.81 -11.10 16.79
N LYS A 207 -11.93 -11.32 15.46
CA LYS A 207 -13.17 -11.69 14.76
C LYS A 207 -14.29 -10.65 14.87
N TYR A 208 -13.94 -9.37 14.91
CA TYR A 208 -14.92 -8.29 15.00
C TYR A 208 -15.63 -8.06 13.65
N ASN A 209 -16.85 -7.53 13.71
CA ASN A 209 -17.56 -7.01 12.54
C ASN A 209 -16.95 -5.67 12.10
N ILE A 210 -17.29 -5.19 10.89
CA ILE A 210 -16.74 -3.94 10.32
C ILE A 210 -16.90 -2.75 11.30
N ARG A 211 -18.11 -2.56 11.85
CA ARG A 211 -18.41 -1.42 12.74
C ARG A 211 -17.59 -1.50 14.03
N ASP A 212 -17.62 -2.66 14.69
CA ASP A 212 -16.91 -2.87 15.95
C ASP A 212 -15.38 -2.75 15.77
N ALA A 213 -14.87 -3.23 14.63
CA ALA A 213 -13.47 -3.10 14.27
C ALA A 213 -13.07 -1.63 14.06
N LEU A 214 -13.87 -0.83 13.35
CA LEU A 214 -13.60 0.60 13.13
C LEU A 214 -13.65 1.40 14.44
N VAL A 215 -14.67 1.18 15.27
CA VAL A 215 -14.81 1.86 16.57
C VAL A 215 -13.65 1.50 17.51
N SER A 216 -13.29 0.21 17.56
CA SER A 216 -12.18 -0.26 18.39
C SER A 216 -10.82 0.26 17.88
N SER A 217 -10.66 0.35 16.57
CA SER A 217 -9.47 0.93 15.93
C SER A 217 -9.33 2.42 16.24
N TRP A 218 -10.43 3.17 16.22
CA TRP A 218 -10.45 4.57 16.59
C TRP A 218 -10.03 4.77 18.06
N ARG A 219 -10.60 3.98 18.96
CA ARG A 219 -10.25 4.01 20.39
C ARG A 219 -8.78 3.64 20.62
N LEU A 220 -8.28 2.60 19.93
CA LEU A 220 -6.89 2.18 20.04
C LEU A 220 -5.93 3.27 19.54
N PHE A 221 -6.26 3.91 18.41
CA PHE A 221 -5.49 5.01 17.85
C PHE A 221 -5.45 6.21 18.82
N LEU A 222 -6.58 6.67 19.34
CA LEU A 222 -6.61 7.79 20.29
C LEU A 222 -5.76 7.52 21.54
N ASN A 223 -5.79 6.29 22.06
CA ASN A 223 -5.02 5.90 23.23
C ASN A 223 -3.50 5.85 22.97
N HIS A 224 -3.07 5.62 21.71
CA HIS A 224 -1.66 5.42 21.34
C HIS A 224 -1.26 6.17 20.07
N TRP A 225 -1.78 7.38 19.87
CA TRP A 225 -1.61 8.12 18.62
C TRP A 225 -0.14 8.47 18.36
N LEU A 226 0.60 8.81 19.42
CA LEU A 226 2.02 9.17 19.34
C LEU A 226 2.89 7.96 18.93
N VAL A 227 2.60 6.78 19.49
CA VAL A 227 3.28 5.54 19.10
C VAL A 227 2.99 5.19 17.64
N SER A 228 1.74 5.35 17.21
CA SER A 228 1.33 5.13 15.82
C SER A 228 2.06 6.07 14.85
N LEU A 229 2.21 7.34 15.23
CA LEU A 229 2.92 8.34 14.44
C LEU A 229 4.42 8.05 14.36
N GLU A 230 5.07 7.74 15.48
CA GLU A 230 6.50 7.35 15.53
C GLU A 230 6.79 6.16 14.60
N VAL A 231 5.99 5.08 14.69
CA VAL A 231 6.14 3.93 13.80
C VAL A 231 5.80 4.30 12.35
N GLY A 232 4.77 5.11 12.13
CA GLY A 232 4.40 5.60 10.80
C GLY A 232 5.53 6.34 10.11
N VAL A 233 6.23 7.23 10.83
CA VAL A 233 7.40 7.96 10.30
C VAL A 233 8.56 7.01 10.02
N LEU A 234 8.86 6.06 10.91
CA LEU A 234 9.90 5.05 10.66
C LEU A 234 9.57 4.20 9.42
N MET A 235 8.31 3.84 9.23
CA MET A 235 7.85 3.11 8.04
C MET A 235 7.94 3.96 6.77
N LEU A 236 7.60 5.25 6.86
CA LEU A 236 7.75 6.18 5.74
C LEU A 236 9.22 6.30 5.31
N LEU A 237 10.15 6.47 6.26
CA LEU A 237 11.58 6.52 5.97
C LEU A 237 12.09 5.21 5.36
N LEU A 238 11.60 4.06 5.84
CA LEU A 238 11.90 2.77 5.24
C LEU A 238 11.41 2.68 3.80
N TYR A 239 10.18 3.14 3.51
CA TYR A 239 9.65 3.15 2.15
C TYR A 239 10.47 4.05 1.22
N ILE A 240 10.85 5.24 1.67
CA ILE A 240 11.72 6.15 0.89
C ILE A 240 13.06 5.47 0.60
N ALA A 241 13.69 4.85 1.60
CA ALA A 241 14.96 4.15 1.42
C ALA A 241 14.86 2.98 0.43
N VAL A 242 13.78 2.19 0.50
CA VAL A 242 13.53 1.07 -0.43
C VAL A 242 13.27 1.58 -1.83
N LEU A 243 12.42 2.59 -2.01
CA LEU A 243 12.12 3.16 -3.32
C LEU A 243 13.36 3.78 -3.96
N PHE A 244 14.18 4.48 -3.17
CA PHE A 244 15.47 4.98 -3.62
C PHE A 244 16.40 3.83 -4.05
N GLY A 245 16.49 2.76 -3.25
CA GLY A 245 17.26 1.57 -3.61
C GLY A 245 16.80 0.92 -4.91
N ILE A 246 15.48 0.77 -5.10
CA ILE A 246 14.90 0.25 -6.35
C ILE A 246 15.22 1.20 -7.52
N ALA A 247 15.08 2.51 -7.33
CA ALA A 247 15.40 3.50 -8.35
C ALA A 247 16.87 3.43 -8.78
N VAL A 248 17.80 3.28 -7.83
CA VAL A 248 19.22 3.09 -8.12
C VAL A 248 19.44 1.80 -8.92
N VAL A 249 18.83 0.68 -8.52
CA VAL A 249 18.94 -0.58 -9.28
C VAL A 249 18.41 -0.43 -10.69
N VAL A 250 17.25 0.21 -10.87
CA VAL A 250 16.66 0.46 -12.20
C VAL A 250 17.55 1.39 -13.04
N VAL A 251 18.11 2.44 -12.45
CA VAL A 251 19.02 3.36 -13.15
C VAL A 251 20.31 2.65 -13.55
N LEU A 252 20.88 1.81 -12.68
CA LEU A 252 22.06 1.01 -13.03
C LEU A 252 21.70 0.09 -14.20
N CYS A 253 20.68 -0.78 -14.03
CA CYS A 253 20.21 -1.71 -15.06
C CYS A 253 19.90 -1.05 -16.42
N THR A 254 19.42 0.19 -16.42
CA THR A 254 19.11 0.94 -17.65
C THR A 254 20.29 1.76 -18.17
N ALA A 255 21.25 2.16 -17.33
CA ALA A 255 22.48 2.80 -17.79
C ALA A 255 23.32 1.85 -18.65
N GLU A 256 23.32 0.55 -18.33
CA GLU A 256 23.95 -0.44 -19.21
C GLU A 256 23.24 -0.53 -20.56
N VAL A 257 21.92 -0.34 -20.64
CA VAL A 257 21.16 -0.35 -21.91
C VAL A 257 21.67 0.72 -22.88
N PHE A 258 22.03 1.90 -22.39
CA PHE A 258 22.62 2.95 -23.23
C PHE A 258 23.94 2.50 -23.87
N LEU A 259 24.79 1.83 -23.08
CA LEU A 259 26.08 1.31 -23.53
C LEU A 259 25.91 0.16 -24.53
N LEU A 260 24.97 -0.75 -24.26
CA LEU A 260 24.61 -1.86 -25.15
C LEU A 260 24.02 -1.35 -26.48
N THR A 261 23.25 -0.26 -26.45
CA THR A 261 22.70 0.37 -27.66
C THR A 261 23.81 0.95 -28.54
N ILE A 262 24.82 1.60 -27.95
CA ILE A 262 26.01 2.08 -28.68
C ILE A 262 26.77 0.90 -29.30
N LEU A 263 27.00 -0.17 -28.53
CA LEU A 263 27.66 -1.38 -29.05
C LEU A 263 26.85 -2.04 -30.18
N SER A 264 25.52 -2.01 -30.10
CA SER A 264 24.64 -2.52 -31.16
C SER A 264 24.78 -1.77 -32.48
N ALA A 265 24.93 -0.45 -32.40
CA ALA A 265 25.13 0.41 -33.55
C ALA A 265 26.52 0.21 -34.18
N LEU A 266 27.52 -0.18 -33.38
CA LEU A 266 28.91 -0.38 -33.83
C LEU A 266 29.17 -1.75 -34.44
N PHE A 267 28.60 -2.83 -33.88
CA PHE A 267 28.94 -4.21 -34.25
C PHE A 267 27.86 -4.93 -35.08
N GLY A 268 26.70 -4.31 -35.27
CA GLY A 268 25.54 -4.93 -35.94
C GLY A 268 24.84 -5.96 -35.05
N GLY A 269 23.60 -6.32 -35.42
CA GLY A 269 22.79 -7.32 -34.68
C GLY A 269 21.78 -6.73 -33.70
N ILE A 270 20.96 -5.76 -34.14
CA ILE A 270 19.98 -5.04 -33.30
C ILE A 270 19.07 -5.97 -32.47
N TRP A 271 18.69 -7.13 -33.03
CA TRP A 271 17.81 -8.09 -32.36
C TRP A 271 18.44 -8.74 -31.12
N PHE A 272 19.76 -8.98 -31.13
CA PHE A 272 20.46 -9.56 -29.97
C PHE A 272 20.46 -8.55 -28.80
N TRP A 273 20.74 -7.29 -29.08
CA TRP A 273 20.82 -6.24 -28.07
C TRP A 273 19.44 -5.85 -27.52
N VAL A 274 18.43 -5.79 -28.39
CA VAL A 274 17.03 -5.62 -27.96
C VAL A 274 16.59 -6.79 -27.07
N ALA A 275 16.93 -8.02 -27.42
CA ALA A 275 16.60 -9.18 -26.57
C ALA A 275 17.30 -9.11 -25.20
N LEU A 276 18.56 -8.69 -25.17
CA LEU A 276 19.31 -8.50 -23.92
C LEU A 276 18.73 -7.36 -23.06
N GLU A 277 18.29 -6.26 -23.68
CA GLU A 277 17.60 -5.16 -23.00
C GLU A 277 16.32 -5.64 -22.31
N TRP A 278 15.44 -6.33 -23.05
CA TRP A 278 14.20 -6.87 -22.48
C TRP A 278 14.47 -7.86 -21.34
N LEU A 279 15.54 -8.65 -21.44
CA LEU A 279 15.96 -9.55 -20.36
C LEU A 279 16.39 -8.78 -19.11
N LEU A 280 17.19 -7.71 -19.24
CA LEU A 280 17.63 -6.87 -18.12
C LEU A 280 16.45 -6.14 -17.47
N VAL A 281 15.53 -5.60 -18.28
CA VAL A 281 14.29 -4.99 -17.79
C VAL A 281 13.48 -6.04 -17.01
N ALA A 282 13.29 -7.24 -17.55
CA ALA A 282 12.57 -8.31 -16.86
C ALA A 282 13.23 -8.69 -15.52
N ILE A 283 14.56 -8.81 -15.47
CA ILE A 283 15.31 -9.08 -14.24
C ILE A 283 15.11 -7.95 -13.22
N SER A 284 15.22 -6.68 -13.64
CA SER A 284 15.04 -5.54 -12.75
C SER A 284 13.63 -5.47 -12.16
N VAL A 285 12.61 -5.81 -12.95
CA VAL A 285 11.21 -5.88 -12.50
C VAL A 285 11.04 -7.00 -11.48
N VAL A 286 11.60 -8.19 -11.72
CA VAL A 286 11.55 -9.32 -10.77
C VAL A 286 12.22 -8.94 -9.44
N ILE A 287 13.38 -8.27 -9.48
CA ILE A 287 14.08 -7.80 -8.29
C ILE A 287 13.23 -6.76 -7.55
N ALA A 288 12.66 -5.77 -8.25
CA ALA A 288 11.83 -4.75 -7.65
C ALA A 288 10.59 -5.36 -6.96
N VAL A 289 9.88 -6.26 -7.63
CA VAL A 289 8.74 -7.00 -7.07
C VAL A 289 9.15 -7.78 -5.83
N TYR A 290 10.28 -8.47 -5.86
CA TYR A 290 10.80 -9.21 -4.72
C TYR A 290 11.01 -8.32 -3.49
N PHE A 291 11.66 -7.16 -3.66
CA PHE A 291 11.87 -6.21 -2.58
C PHE A 291 10.54 -5.65 -2.04
N LEU A 292 9.60 -5.33 -2.92
CA LEU A 292 8.28 -4.83 -2.51
C LEU A 292 7.51 -5.87 -1.66
N VAL A 293 7.55 -7.15 -2.04
CA VAL A 293 6.94 -8.24 -1.24
C VAL A 293 7.58 -8.35 0.14
N MET A 294 8.90 -8.25 0.23
CA MET A 294 9.59 -8.29 1.53
C MET A 294 9.19 -7.13 2.42
N VAL A 295 9.14 -5.93 1.87
CA VAL A 295 8.76 -4.71 2.61
C VAL A 295 7.29 -4.77 3.04
N TYR A 296 6.43 -5.33 2.21
CA TYR A 296 5.03 -5.57 2.56
C TYR A 296 4.90 -6.50 3.79
N ILE A 297 5.59 -7.64 3.77
CA ILE A 297 5.56 -8.60 4.89
C ILE A 297 6.18 -7.98 6.13
N PHE A 298 7.29 -7.26 5.98
CA PHE A 298 7.97 -6.57 7.06
C PHE A 298 7.05 -5.55 7.76
N THR A 299 6.49 -4.63 6.98
CA THR A 299 5.62 -3.55 7.49
C THR A 299 4.39 -4.13 8.16
N THR A 300 3.73 -5.11 7.53
CA THR A 300 2.58 -5.82 8.12
C THR A 300 2.95 -6.50 9.43
N THR A 301 4.13 -7.13 9.51
CA THR A 301 4.62 -7.76 10.75
C THR A 301 4.81 -6.76 11.87
N VAL A 302 5.44 -5.61 11.59
CA VAL A 302 5.65 -4.58 12.62
C VAL A 302 4.31 -4.03 13.11
N TRP A 303 3.37 -3.77 12.21
CA TRP A 303 2.04 -3.28 12.58
C TRP A 303 1.24 -4.30 13.40
N VAL A 304 1.23 -5.57 12.98
CA VAL A 304 0.54 -6.64 13.72
C VAL A 304 1.18 -6.85 15.09
N TYR A 305 2.51 -6.83 15.17
CA TYR A 305 3.22 -6.93 16.45
C TYR A 305 2.88 -5.75 17.37
N LEU A 306 2.91 -4.52 16.85
CA LEU A 306 2.57 -3.32 17.60
C LEU A 306 1.13 -3.37 18.10
N PHE A 307 0.19 -3.74 17.22
CA PHE A 307 -1.21 -3.96 17.57
C PHE A 307 -1.35 -4.94 18.74
N MET A 308 -0.71 -6.12 18.63
CA MET A 308 -0.74 -7.14 19.68
C MET A 308 -0.20 -6.66 21.02
N LYS A 309 0.77 -5.73 21.03
CA LYS A 309 1.32 -5.14 22.25
C LYS A 309 0.45 -4.03 22.82
N MET A 310 -0.02 -3.11 21.98
CA MET A 310 -0.90 -2.02 22.41
C MET A 310 -2.23 -2.55 22.94
N HIS A 311 -2.75 -3.62 22.33
CA HIS A 311 -4.01 -4.24 22.75
C HIS A 311 -3.90 -5.00 24.08
N ASN A 312 -2.82 -5.73 24.33
CA ASN A 312 -2.71 -6.62 25.51
C ASN A 312 -1.99 -6.01 26.72
N THR A 313 -0.95 -5.19 26.51
CA THR A 313 -0.05 -4.77 27.60
C THR A 313 0.11 -3.26 27.72
N GLY A 314 -0.42 -2.48 26.77
CA GLY A 314 -0.08 -1.07 26.59
C GLY A 314 1.37 -0.88 26.12
N VAL A 315 1.64 0.15 25.32
CA VAL A 315 3.00 0.49 24.87
C VAL A 315 3.22 1.98 25.11
N LYS A 316 4.32 2.35 25.78
CA LYS A 316 4.71 3.74 25.99
C LYS A 316 5.60 4.23 24.84
N SER A 317 5.40 5.46 24.39
CA SER A 317 6.18 6.08 23.29
C SER A 317 7.64 6.33 23.69
N ILE A 318 8.55 6.30 22.71
CA ILE A 318 9.97 6.63 22.94
C ILE A 318 10.12 8.08 23.40
N LEU A 319 9.36 9.02 22.83
CA LEU A 319 9.38 10.44 23.21
C LEU A 319 8.91 10.65 24.65
N GLN A 320 7.88 9.92 25.08
CA GLN A 320 7.46 9.96 26.49
C GLN A 320 8.54 9.36 27.41
N ARG A 321 9.22 8.31 26.96
CA ARG A 321 10.31 7.68 27.72
C ARG A 321 11.52 8.59 27.84
N SER A 322 11.95 9.24 26.76
CA SER A 322 13.08 10.18 26.80
C SER A 322 12.76 11.37 27.71
N PHE A 323 11.56 11.93 27.63
CA PHE A 323 11.14 13.04 28.49
C PHE A 323 11.09 12.66 29.98
N LEU A 324 10.62 11.46 30.32
CA LEU A 324 10.63 10.95 31.69
C LEU A 324 12.04 10.66 32.22
N PHE A 325 12.96 10.22 31.36
CA PHE A 325 14.38 10.03 31.73
C PHE A 325 15.09 11.36 31.98
N THR A 326 14.77 12.43 31.23
CA THR A 326 15.33 13.76 31.48
C THR A 326 14.81 14.36 32.79
N LYS A 327 13.55 14.06 33.17
CA LYS A 327 12.96 14.54 34.43
C LYS A 327 13.44 13.80 35.67
N ARG A 328 13.98 12.58 35.52
CA ARG A 328 14.62 11.79 36.60
C ARG A 328 16.10 12.13 36.84
N LYS A 329 16.71 12.92 35.95
CA LYS A 329 18.10 13.40 36.05
C LYS A 329 18.21 14.84 36.57
N LYS A 330 17.10 15.49 36.88
CA LYS A 330 17.03 16.74 37.66
C LYS A 330 16.47 16.41 39.04
#